data_AF-A0A1Q8AMJ3-F1
#
_entry.id   AF-A0A1Q8AMJ3-F1
#
_cell.length_a   1.000
_cell.length_b   1.000
_cell.length_c   1.000
_cell.angle_alpha   90.00
_cell.angle_beta   90.00
_cell.angle_gamma   90.00
#
_symmetry.space_group_name_H-M   'P 1'
#
loop_
_entity.id
_entity.type
_entity.pdbx_description
1 polymer ?
#
loop_
_entity_poly.entity_id
_entity_poly.type
_entity_poly.pdbx_seq_one_letter_code
_entity_poly.pdbx_strand_id
1 'polypeptide(L)'
;MGHGLVFCSSGRAGPTFAIRPGGKGDVTDTHVAWSSPRGSPFVPSAIIHDALLYMINDMQSILTVLDAKSGKLVYQERLGEPAREGFSSSPVAVGDKIFFTNDLGQTFVIQAGSAFKLLRVNELHAQVLASPALVGGTWYWRTDRELLAIGR
;
A
#
# COMPACT_ATOMS: atom_id res chain seq x y z
N MET A 1 -7.82 -4.12 7.96
CA MET A 1 -7.82 -4.67 9.33
C MET A 1 -6.93 -5.90 9.36
N GLY A 2 -6.31 -6.22 10.48
CA GLY A 2 -5.51 -7.44 10.67
C GLY A 2 -4.88 -7.48 12.05
N HIS A 3 -4.50 -8.66 12.53
CA HIS A 3 -3.91 -8.84 13.87
C HIS A 3 -4.75 -8.27 15.03
N GLY A 4 -6.08 -8.23 14.89
CA GLY A 4 -6.97 -7.63 15.88
C GLY A 4 -6.95 -6.08 15.89
N LEU A 5 -6.38 -5.44 14.86
CA LEU A 5 -6.25 -3.99 14.75
C LEU A 5 -6.92 -3.46 13.47
N VAL A 6 -7.42 -2.23 13.58
CA VAL A 6 -7.85 -1.37 12.46
C VAL A 6 -6.73 -0.37 12.19
N PHE A 7 -6.33 -0.22 10.93
CA PHE A 7 -5.29 0.74 10.53
C PHE A 7 -5.94 1.91 9.80
N CYS A 8 -5.66 3.12 10.27
CA CYS A 8 -6.26 4.35 9.77
C CYS A 8 -5.16 5.34 9.37
N SER A 9 -5.14 5.72 8.10
CA SER A 9 -4.25 6.74 7.57
C SER A 9 -4.96 8.09 7.61
N SER A 10 -4.37 9.10 8.26
CA SER A 10 -4.98 10.43 8.38
C SER A 10 -4.80 11.31 7.13
N GLY A 11 -4.31 10.75 6.03
CA GLY A 11 -4.01 11.48 4.81
C GLY A 11 -2.60 12.07 4.74
N ARG A 12 -2.40 12.95 3.76
CA ARG A 12 -1.11 13.36 3.21
C ARG A 12 -0.12 13.79 4.31
N ALA A 13 0.94 13.01 4.46
CA ALA A 13 2.03 13.20 5.44
C ALA A 13 1.62 13.21 6.93
N GLY A 14 0.36 12.95 7.25
CA GLY A 14 -0.12 12.83 8.62
C GLY A 14 0.22 11.47 9.25
N PRO A 15 -0.28 11.21 10.47
CA PRO A 15 -0.10 9.94 11.13
C PRO A 15 -0.86 8.77 10.49
N THR A 16 -0.34 7.57 10.71
CA THR A 16 -1.09 6.31 10.63
C THR A 16 -1.31 5.79 12.04
N PHE A 17 -2.53 5.38 12.35
CA PHE A 17 -2.91 4.81 13.64
C PHE A 17 -3.24 3.34 13.50
N ALA A 18 -2.89 2.55 14.51
CA ALA A 18 -3.48 1.23 14.74
C ALA A 18 -4.38 1.28 15.96
N ILE A 19 -5.64 0.90 15.78
CA ILE A 19 -6.72 1.07 16.75
C ILE A 19 -7.32 -0.30 17.05
N ARG A 20 -7.49 -0.62 18.33
CA ARG A 20 -8.23 -1.80 18.79
C ARG A 20 -9.73 -1.58 18.52
N PRO A 21 -10.43 -2.52 17.86
CA PRO A 21 -11.89 -2.44 17.69
C PRO A 21 -12.64 -2.41 19.04
N GLY A 22 -13.91 -1.96 19.01
CA GLY A 22 -14.84 -2.09 20.14
C GLY A 22 -15.00 -0.85 21.03
N GLY A 23 -14.27 0.24 20.76
CA GLY A 23 -14.45 1.51 21.46
C GLY A 23 -15.65 2.33 20.98
N LYS A 24 -16.05 3.34 21.76
CA LYS A 24 -17.15 4.28 21.45
C LYS A 24 -16.74 5.71 21.82
N GLY A 25 -17.10 6.68 20.97
CA GLY A 25 -16.76 8.08 21.18
C GLY A 25 -15.31 8.38 20.82
N ASP A 26 -14.66 9.26 21.59
CA ASP A 26 -13.22 9.45 21.49
C ASP A 26 -12.49 8.27 22.15
N VAL A 27 -11.67 7.59 21.36
CA VAL A 27 -10.97 6.37 21.77
C VAL A 27 -9.44 6.55 21.81
N THR A 28 -8.97 7.80 21.73
CA THR A 28 -7.54 8.14 21.60
C THR A 28 -6.71 7.51 22.71
N ASP A 29 -7.10 7.71 23.98
CA ASP A 29 -6.33 7.22 25.13
C ASP A 29 -6.58 5.74 25.47
N THR A 30 -7.61 5.13 24.88
CA THR A 30 -8.09 3.80 25.31
C THR A 30 -7.85 2.71 24.28
N HIS A 31 -7.95 3.02 22.98
CA HIS A 31 -7.91 2.00 21.92
C HIS A 31 -6.79 2.20 20.92
N VAL A 32 -6.11 3.35 20.87
CA VAL A 32 -4.91 3.50 20.03
C VAL A 32 -3.82 2.57 20.58
N ALA A 33 -3.44 1.57 19.80
CA ALA A 33 -2.39 0.62 20.15
C ALA A 33 -1.00 1.20 19.86
N TRP A 34 -0.88 1.88 18.72
CA TRP A 34 0.31 2.62 18.32
C TRP A 34 -0.04 3.64 17.24
N SER A 35 0.87 4.60 17.02
CA SER A 35 0.82 5.53 15.89
C SER A 35 2.20 5.67 15.24
N SER A 36 2.22 5.87 13.92
CA SER A 36 3.38 6.29 13.16
C SER A 36 3.14 7.72 12.69
N PRO A 37 4.01 8.70 13.02
CA PRO A 37 3.67 10.11 12.92
C PRO A 37 3.72 10.69 11.49
N ARG A 38 4.36 10.01 10.54
CA ARG A 38 4.61 10.53 9.19
C ARG A 38 4.56 9.43 8.14
N GLY A 39 4.48 9.84 6.87
CA GLY A 39 4.59 8.94 5.72
C GLY A 39 3.29 8.22 5.37
N SER A 40 2.18 8.60 6.01
CA SER A 40 0.85 8.07 5.72
C SER A 40 0.46 8.36 4.25
N PRO A 41 -0.17 7.38 3.56
CA PRO A 41 -0.74 7.60 2.24
C PRO A 41 -1.95 8.54 2.29
N PHE A 42 -2.22 9.25 1.17
CA PHE A 42 -3.46 10.00 1.00
C PHE A 42 -4.53 9.22 0.23
N VAL A 43 -4.20 8.74 -0.98
CA VAL A 43 -5.13 8.02 -1.86
C VAL A 43 -5.06 6.49 -1.71
N PRO A 44 -3.88 5.86 -1.76
CA PRO A 44 -3.81 4.41 -1.74
C PRO A 44 -4.03 3.88 -0.32
N SER A 45 -4.77 2.78 -0.21
CA SER A 45 -4.93 2.07 1.06
C SER A 45 -3.67 1.28 1.42
N ALA A 46 -3.44 1.09 2.71
CA ALA A 46 -2.41 0.15 3.17
C ALA A 46 -2.86 -1.31 2.96
N ILE A 47 -1.90 -2.22 2.84
CA ILE A 47 -2.16 -3.67 2.83
C ILE A 47 -1.37 -4.37 3.92
N ILE A 48 -1.98 -5.40 4.53
CA ILE A 48 -1.29 -6.29 5.45
C ILE A 48 -0.98 -7.57 4.70
N HIS A 49 0.25 -8.03 4.84
CA HIS A 49 0.66 -9.35 4.38
C HIS A 49 1.51 -9.99 5.49
N ASP A 50 1.10 -11.18 5.92
CA ASP A 50 1.60 -11.82 7.13
C ASP A 50 1.62 -10.87 8.34
N ALA A 51 2.78 -10.62 8.95
CA ALA A 51 2.96 -9.75 10.12
C ALA A 51 3.21 -8.27 9.76
N LEU A 52 3.23 -7.92 8.48
CA LEU A 52 3.75 -6.63 8.00
C LEU A 52 2.65 -5.77 7.39
N LEU A 53 2.69 -4.47 7.69
CA LEU A 53 1.85 -3.43 7.12
C LEU A 53 2.66 -2.68 6.06
N TYR A 54 2.17 -2.66 4.82
CA TYR A 54 2.78 -2.00 3.68
C TYR A 54 1.98 -0.75 3.30
N MET A 55 2.66 0.39 3.22
CA MET A 55 2.07 1.68 2.89
C MET A 55 2.92 2.39 1.84
N ILE A 56 2.29 3.04 0.86
CA ILE A 56 2.99 3.80 -0.18
C ILE A 56 2.58 5.27 -0.11
N ASN A 57 3.54 6.17 0.12
CA ASN A 57 3.25 7.60 0.06
C ASN A 57 3.00 8.03 -1.39
N ASP A 58 1.85 8.64 -1.65
CA ASP A 58 1.34 8.98 -2.99
C ASP A 58 2.16 10.03 -3.74
N MET A 59 2.95 10.85 -3.03
CA MET A 59 3.77 11.89 -3.66
C MET A 59 5.25 11.56 -3.74
N GLN A 60 5.78 11.01 -2.65
CA GLN A 60 7.20 10.71 -2.54
C GLN A 60 7.52 9.33 -3.11
N SER A 61 6.52 8.51 -3.44
CA SER A 61 6.76 7.14 -3.92
C SER A 61 7.55 6.31 -2.90
N ILE A 62 7.40 6.63 -1.60
CA ILE A 62 8.09 5.95 -0.51
C ILE A 62 7.20 4.82 0.02
N LEU A 63 7.65 3.59 -0.20
CA LEU A 63 7.16 2.41 0.47
C LEU A 63 7.68 2.43 1.91
N THR A 64 6.76 2.39 2.87
CA THR A 64 7.05 2.21 4.29
C THR A 64 6.46 0.88 4.74
N VAL A 65 7.30 0.04 5.36
CA VAL A 65 6.88 -1.25 5.88
C VAL A 65 7.07 -1.28 7.38
N LEU A 66 5.98 -1.53 8.10
CA LEU A 66 5.94 -1.59 9.56
C LEU A 66 5.59 -3.00 10.04
N ASP A 67 6.07 -3.37 11.21
CA ASP A 67 5.49 -4.49 11.95
C ASP A 67 4.04 -4.11 12.33
N ALA A 68 3.06 -4.88 11.87
CA ALA A 68 1.66 -4.49 11.97
C ALA A 68 1.16 -4.43 13.43
N LYS A 69 1.77 -5.18 14.34
CA LYS A 69 1.35 -5.24 15.75
C LYS A 69 1.96 -4.12 16.60
N SER A 70 3.20 -3.77 16.34
CA SER A 70 3.97 -2.82 17.15
C SER A 70 4.17 -1.45 16.50
N GLY A 71 3.95 -1.32 15.20
CA GLY A 71 4.19 -0.09 14.44
C GLY A 71 5.68 0.21 14.22
N LYS A 72 6.58 -0.70 14.62
CA LYS A 72 8.02 -0.52 14.42
C LYS A 72 8.35 -0.52 12.93
N LEU A 73 9.21 0.42 12.53
CA LEU A 73 9.72 0.46 11.17
C LEU A 73 10.57 -0.78 10.89
N VAL A 74 10.26 -1.46 9.79
CA VAL A 74 11.04 -2.60 9.29
C VAL A 74 12.00 -2.13 8.20
N TYR A 75 11.47 -1.48 7.15
CA TYR A 75 12.28 -0.80 6.14
C TYR A 75 11.48 0.29 5.41
N GLN A 76 12.20 1.18 4.73
CA GLN A 76 11.63 2.14 3.77
C GLN A 76 12.43 2.12 2.49
N GLU A 77 11.74 2.19 1.35
CA GLU A 77 12.35 2.21 0.03
C GLU A 77 11.52 3.07 -0.93
N ARG A 78 12.11 3.45 -2.06
CA ARG A 78 11.40 4.22 -3.08
C ARG A 78 10.99 3.34 -4.27
N LEU A 79 9.73 3.43 -4.67
CA LEU A 79 9.17 2.74 -5.84
C LEU A 79 8.91 3.76 -6.95
N GLY A 80 9.92 3.99 -7.80
CA GLY A 80 9.87 4.99 -8.86
C GLY A 80 10.25 6.39 -8.38
N GLU A 81 9.81 7.42 -9.09
CA GLU A 81 10.19 8.81 -8.81
C GLU A 81 9.10 9.57 -8.05
N PRO A 82 9.45 10.62 -7.28
CA PRO A 82 8.46 11.52 -6.68
C PRO A 82 7.63 12.23 -7.76
N ALA A 83 6.33 12.31 -7.56
CA ALA A 83 5.41 13.03 -8.43
C ALA A 83 4.26 13.63 -7.61
N ARG A 84 3.60 14.69 -8.08
CA ARG A 84 2.46 15.27 -7.35
C ARG A 84 1.26 14.29 -7.27
N GLU A 85 1.14 13.45 -8.29
CA GLU A 85 0.18 12.37 -8.49
C GLU A 85 0.99 11.12 -8.83
N GLY A 86 1.59 10.50 -7.82
CA GLY A 86 2.48 9.36 -7.98
C GLY A 86 1.74 8.02 -7.87
N PHE A 87 1.00 7.83 -6.78
CA PHE A 87 0.22 6.60 -6.56
C PHE A 87 -1.20 6.90 -6.11
N SER A 88 -2.17 6.51 -6.93
CA SER A 88 -3.59 6.46 -6.61
C SER A 88 -4.06 5.02 -6.37
N SER A 89 -3.49 4.06 -7.10
CA SER A 89 -3.80 2.64 -6.96
C SER A 89 -3.35 2.09 -5.60
N SER A 90 -4.23 1.34 -4.94
CA SER A 90 -3.85 0.56 -3.76
C SER A 90 -3.05 -0.68 -4.16
N PRO A 91 -2.15 -1.17 -3.30
CA PRO A 91 -1.38 -2.38 -3.56
C PRO A 91 -2.25 -3.63 -3.51
N VAL A 92 -1.84 -4.65 -4.27
CA VAL A 92 -2.48 -5.97 -4.29
C VAL A 92 -1.45 -7.03 -3.92
N ALA A 93 -1.78 -7.92 -3.01
CA ALA A 93 -0.91 -9.03 -2.63
C ALA A 93 -1.40 -10.35 -3.25
N VAL A 94 -0.46 -11.13 -3.80
CA VAL A 94 -0.73 -12.44 -4.41
C VAL A 94 0.41 -13.38 -4.06
N GLY A 95 0.09 -14.43 -3.29
CA GLY A 95 1.10 -15.35 -2.77
C GLY A 95 2.10 -14.60 -1.91
N ASP A 96 3.38 -14.66 -2.28
CA ASP A 96 4.50 -14.02 -1.60
C ASP A 96 4.94 -12.69 -2.24
N LYS A 97 4.09 -12.11 -3.10
CA LYS A 97 4.38 -10.89 -3.86
C LYS A 97 3.38 -9.79 -3.59
N ILE A 98 3.84 -8.55 -3.64
CA ILE A 98 3.00 -7.36 -3.54
C ILE A 98 3.24 -6.49 -4.77
N PHE A 99 2.16 -6.03 -5.38
CA PHE A 99 2.12 -5.26 -6.61
C PHE A 99 1.70 -3.84 -6.28
N PHE A 100 2.54 -2.87 -6.60
CA PHE A 100 2.26 -1.44 -6.50
C PHE A 100 2.21 -0.87 -7.91
N THR A 101 1.08 -0.30 -8.31
CA THR A 101 0.95 0.37 -9.61
C THR A 101 0.93 1.87 -9.38
N ASN A 102 1.83 2.61 -10.04
CA ASN A 102 1.84 4.06 -9.98
C ASN A 102 0.96 4.66 -11.09
N ASP A 103 0.71 5.97 -11.03
CA ASP A 103 -0.22 6.64 -11.92
C ASP A 103 0.30 6.72 -13.36
N LEU A 104 1.62 6.54 -13.56
CA LEU A 104 2.25 6.43 -14.87
C LEU A 104 2.12 5.03 -15.51
N GLY A 105 1.49 4.07 -14.82
CA GLY A 105 1.32 2.71 -15.32
C GLY A 105 2.51 1.79 -15.07
N GLN A 106 3.44 2.18 -14.19
CA GLN A 106 4.53 1.31 -13.75
C GLN A 106 4.03 0.41 -12.62
N THR A 107 4.16 -0.90 -12.80
CA THR A 107 3.82 -1.89 -11.77
C THR A 107 5.10 -2.48 -11.16
N PHE A 108 5.39 -2.07 -9.92
CA PHE A 108 6.48 -2.58 -9.09
C PHE A 108 6.04 -3.85 -8.38
N VAL A 109 6.75 -4.95 -8.65
CA VAL A 109 6.52 -6.24 -8.01
C VAL A 109 7.62 -6.46 -6.99
N ILE A 110 7.26 -6.49 -5.71
CA ILE A 110 8.20 -6.76 -4.62
C ILE A 110 7.94 -8.13 -4.02
N GLN A 111 8.98 -8.72 -3.45
CA GLN A 111 8.86 -9.86 -2.53
C GLN A 111 8.28 -9.36 -1.20
N ALA A 112 7.24 -10.03 -0.69
CA ALA A 112 6.77 -9.82 0.68
C ALA A 112 7.78 -10.40 1.69
N GLY A 113 7.97 -9.72 2.81
CA GLY A 113 8.93 -10.10 3.84
C GLY A 113 9.58 -8.90 4.54
N SER A 114 10.47 -9.19 5.49
CA SER A 114 11.14 -8.21 6.34
C SER A 114 12.38 -7.54 5.72
N ALA A 115 12.73 -7.94 4.49
CA ALA A 115 13.82 -7.34 3.72
C ALA A 115 13.28 -6.94 2.36
N PHE A 116 13.64 -5.74 1.90
CA PHE A 116 13.24 -5.28 0.59
C PHE A 116 13.88 -6.11 -0.52
N LYS A 117 13.07 -6.49 -1.50
CA LYS A 117 13.54 -7.08 -2.75
C LYS A 117 12.57 -6.75 -3.88
N LEU A 118 13.01 -5.86 -4.78
CA LEU A 118 12.32 -5.61 -6.04
C LEU A 118 12.54 -6.79 -6.99
N LEU A 119 11.47 -7.42 -7.45
CA LEU A 119 11.53 -8.57 -8.34
C LEU A 119 11.44 -8.13 -9.81
N ARG A 120 10.57 -7.16 -10.10
CA ARG A 120 10.35 -6.64 -11.44
C ARG A 120 9.66 -5.27 -11.41
N VAL A 121 9.89 -4.48 -12.45
CA VAL A 121 9.03 -3.35 -12.84
C VAL A 121 8.44 -3.68 -14.21
N ASN A 122 7.12 -3.57 -14.34
CA ASN A 122 6.42 -3.75 -15.60
C ASN A 122 5.84 -2.42 -16.05
N GLU A 123 5.81 -2.18 -17.35
CA GLU A 123 5.29 -0.96 -17.96
C GLU A 123 3.97 -1.26 -18.67
N LEU A 124 2.90 -0.57 -18.28
CA LEU A 124 1.59 -0.66 -18.96
C LEU A 124 1.43 0.38 -20.08
N HIS A 125 2.33 1.37 -20.15
CA HIS A 125 2.32 2.45 -21.14
C HIS A 125 0.99 3.24 -21.21
N ALA A 126 0.26 3.28 -20.09
CA ALA A 126 -1.02 3.97 -19.96
C ALA A 126 -1.19 4.48 -18.52
N GLN A 127 -1.96 5.56 -18.36
CA GLN A 127 -2.24 6.11 -17.03
C GLN A 127 -3.17 5.17 -16.27
N VAL A 128 -2.89 4.92 -14.99
CA VAL A 128 -3.68 4.01 -14.14
C VAL A 128 -3.92 4.63 -12.77
N LEU A 129 -5.18 4.90 -12.45
CA LEU A 129 -5.55 5.38 -11.10
C LEU A 129 -6.22 4.29 -10.25
N ALA A 130 -6.73 3.24 -10.91
CA ALA A 130 -7.48 2.17 -10.26
C ALA A 130 -6.56 1.05 -9.77
N SER A 131 -6.97 0.41 -8.68
CA SER A 131 -6.27 -0.78 -8.16
C SER A 131 -6.47 -1.97 -9.09
N PRO A 132 -5.43 -2.75 -9.42
CA PRO A 132 -5.60 -3.92 -10.28
C PRO A 132 -6.41 -5.02 -9.61
N ALA A 133 -6.98 -5.91 -10.42
CA ALA A 133 -7.66 -7.11 -9.94
C ALA A 133 -7.04 -8.37 -10.56
N LEU A 134 -6.92 -9.44 -9.78
CA LEU A 134 -6.52 -10.76 -10.27
C LEU A 134 -7.71 -11.72 -10.15
N VAL A 135 -8.18 -12.23 -11.29
CA VAL A 135 -9.31 -13.16 -11.35
C VAL A 135 -8.97 -14.31 -12.30
N GLY A 136 -9.03 -15.55 -11.79
CA GLY A 136 -8.80 -16.75 -12.61
C GLY A 136 -7.41 -16.83 -13.26
N GLY A 137 -6.40 -16.19 -12.68
CA GLY A 137 -5.05 -16.13 -13.26
C GLY A 137 -4.83 -15.00 -14.27
N THR A 138 -5.86 -14.18 -14.53
CA THR A 138 -5.78 -12.99 -15.38
C THR A 138 -5.83 -11.73 -14.54
N TRP A 139 -4.86 -10.86 -14.76
CA TRP A 139 -4.82 -9.54 -14.18
C TRP A 139 -5.60 -8.53 -15.02
N TYR A 140 -6.22 -7.58 -14.35
CA TYR A 140 -6.99 -6.51 -14.97
C TYR A 140 -6.53 -5.15 -14.44
N TRP A 141 -6.19 -4.23 -15.34
CA TRP A 141 -5.92 -2.83 -15.04
C TRP A 141 -6.89 -1.94 -15.79
N ARG A 142 -7.68 -1.14 -15.05
CA ARG A 142 -8.45 -0.05 -15.64
C ARG A 142 -7.52 1.13 -15.83
N THR A 143 -7.21 1.44 -17.09
CA THR A 143 -6.43 2.62 -17.48
C THR A 143 -7.35 3.82 -17.66
N ASP A 144 -6.80 4.96 -18.07
CA ASP A 144 -7.57 6.11 -18.55
C ASP A 144 -8.47 5.76 -19.76
N ARG A 145 -7.97 4.91 -20.66
CA ARG A 145 -8.59 4.66 -21.98
C ARG A 145 -9.28 3.31 -22.12
N GLU A 146 -8.78 2.29 -21.45
CA GLU A 146 -9.20 0.91 -21.66
C GLU A 146 -9.16 0.06 -20.39
N LEU A 147 -9.54 -1.20 -20.52
CA LEU A 147 -9.35 -2.24 -19.52
C LEU A 147 -8.37 -3.25 -20.09
N LEU A 148 -7.14 -3.27 -19.55
CA LEU A 148 -6.12 -4.24 -19.95
C LEU A 148 -6.38 -5.57 -19.23
N ALA A 149 -6.29 -6.69 -19.95
CA ALA A 149 -6.37 -8.04 -19.40
C ALA A 149 -5.08 -8.80 -19.74
N ILE A 150 -4.32 -9.24 -18.72
CA ILE A 150 -3.03 -9.90 -18.87
C ILE A 150 -3.06 -11.23 -18.11
N GLY A 151 -3.09 -12.34 -18.84
CA GLY A 151 -3.10 -13.71 -18.30
C GLY A 151 -2.08 -14.59 -19.02
N ARG A 152 -1.98 -15.85 -18.59
CA ARG A 152 -1.22 -16.88 -19.33
C ARG A 152 -1.92 -17.28 -20.61
#